data_AF-A0A9N9NRS1-F1
#
_entry.id   AF-A0A9N9NRS1-F1
#
_cell.length_a   1.000
_cell.length_b   1.000
_cell.length_c   1.000
_cell.angle_alpha   90.00
_cell.angle_beta   90.00
_cell.angle_gamma   90.00
#
_symmetry.space_group_name_H-M   'P 1'
#
loop_
_entity.id
_entity.type
_entity.pdbx_description
1 polymer ?
#
loop_
_entity_poly.entity_id
_entity_poly.type
_entity_poly.pdbx_seq_one_letter_code
_entity_poly.pdbx_strand_id
1 'polypeptide(L)'
;MQISQTTSHEAKTFADYLLNIGNSTEPTTENNLIRLPDEIVIYSQSNKDSINSLIDAIYYNLAKNITNTTFITKRAILTSLNSDVEELNKQIMAKYSGELHMYYSFDSVPEDNLNLYPIEYLNFLTP
;
A
#
# COMPACT_ATOMS: atom_id res chain seq x y z
N MET A 1 11.79 -10.43 4.15
CA MET A 1 10.93 -9.66 3.21
C MET A 1 11.34 -10.05 1.79
N GLN A 2 10.58 -10.93 1.13
CA GLN A 2 10.83 -11.29 -0.26
C GLN A 2 10.05 -10.34 -1.16
N ILE A 3 10.75 -9.35 -1.69
CA ILE A 3 10.29 -8.55 -2.82
C ILE A 3 10.08 -9.55 -3.97
N SER A 4 8.92 -9.51 -4.64
CA SER A 4 8.68 -10.28 -5.85
C SER A 4 9.87 -10.15 -6.80
N GLN A 5 10.23 -11.23 -7.50
CA GLN A 5 11.33 -11.22 -8.46
C GLN A 5 10.98 -10.27 -9.61
N THR A 6 11.24 -8.98 -9.44
CA THR A 6 11.41 -8.05 -10.56
C THR A 6 12.54 -8.64 -11.38
N THR A 7 12.28 -8.94 -12.65
CA THR A 7 13.36 -9.46 -13.49
C THR A 7 14.46 -8.41 -13.51
N SER A 8 15.74 -8.83 -13.56
CA SER A 8 16.88 -7.89 -13.57
C SER A 8 16.75 -6.82 -14.65
N HIS A 9 15.95 -7.06 -15.68
CA HIS A 9 15.66 -6.13 -16.75
C HIS A 9 14.67 -5.02 -16.33
N GLU A 10 13.52 -5.35 -15.74
CA GLU A 10 12.50 -4.36 -15.32
C GLU A 10 13.04 -3.40 -14.25
N ALA A 11 13.78 -3.92 -13.28
CA ALA A 11 14.41 -3.11 -12.24
C ALA A 11 15.42 -2.12 -12.84
N LYS A 12 16.18 -2.58 -13.86
CA LYS A 12 17.13 -1.74 -14.57
C LYS A 12 16.41 -0.65 -15.38
N THR A 13 15.37 -1.01 -16.13
CA THR A 13 14.59 -0.04 -16.92
C THR A 13 13.99 1.04 -16.04
N PHE A 14 13.44 0.67 -14.88
CA PHE A 14 12.91 1.65 -13.93
C PHE A 14 14.00 2.54 -13.32
N ALA A 15 15.16 1.97 -12.98
CA ALA A 15 16.29 2.75 -12.49
C ALA A 15 16.84 3.73 -13.55
N ASP A 16 16.93 3.30 -14.81
CA ASP A 16 17.35 4.14 -15.93
C ASP A 16 16.35 5.29 -16.15
N TYR A 17 15.03 5.02 -16.04
CA TYR A 17 14.00 6.05 -16.06
C TYR A 17 14.15 7.08 -14.94
N LEU A 18 14.38 6.64 -13.70
CA LEU A 18 14.64 7.55 -12.57
C LEU A 18 15.92 8.39 -12.77
N LEU A 19 16.96 7.80 -13.37
CA LEU A 19 18.20 8.52 -13.69
C LEU A 19 17.95 9.60 -14.76
N ASN A 20 17.19 9.28 -15.80
CA ASN A 20 16.83 10.23 -16.85
C ASN A 20 16.00 11.41 -16.32
N ILE A 21 15.10 11.16 -15.34
CA ILE A 21 14.41 12.23 -14.61
C ILE A 21 15.44 13.15 -13.94
N GLY A 22 16.40 12.58 -13.20
CA GLY A 22 17.46 13.35 -12.53
C GLY A 22 18.33 14.15 -13.50
N ASN A 23 18.55 13.63 -14.69
CA ASN A 23 19.27 14.30 -15.77
C ASN A 23 18.41 15.28 -16.58
N SER A 24 17.12 15.41 -16.27
CA SER A 24 16.14 16.23 -17.01
C SER A 24 16.03 15.86 -18.50
N THR A 25 16.23 14.59 -18.83
CA THR A 25 16.13 14.08 -20.21
C THR A 25 14.80 13.40 -20.51
N GLU A 26 14.00 13.07 -19.49
CA GLU A 26 12.65 12.54 -19.69
C GLU A 26 11.69 13.62 -20.20
N PRO A 27 10.77 13.29 -21.13
CA PRO A 27 9.76 14.22 -21.61
C PRO A 27 8.84 14.73 -20.49
N THR A 28 8.60 16.03 -20.48
CA THR A 28 7.62 16.66 -19.61
C THR A 28 6.32 16.93 -20.35
N THR A 29 5.23 17.01 -19.60
CA THR A 29 3.95 17.54 -20.05
C THR A 29 4.04 19.05 -20.32
N GLU A 30 2.99 19.63 -20.90
CA GLU A 30 2.86 21.08 -21.16
C GLU A 30 2.99 21.93 -19.88
N ASN A 31 2.69 21.36 -18.72
CA ASN A 31 2.81 22.01 -17.41
C ASN A 31 4.17 21.78 -16.74
N ASN A 32 5.18 21.34 -17.49
CA ASN A 32 6.52 21.02 -16.98
C ASN A 32 6.53 19.93 -15.88
N LEU A 33 5.54 19.04 -15.91
CA LEU A 33 5.47 17.86 -15.04
C LEU A 33 6.05 16.65 -15.74
N ILE A 34 6.77 15.80 -15.02
CA ILE A 34 7.28 14.53 -15.54
C ILE A 34 6.11 13.66 -16.00
N ARG A 35 6.17 13.15 -17.24
CA ARG A 35 5.17 12.20 -17.73
C ARG A 35 5.49 10.82 -17.18
N LEU A 36 4.52 10.21 -16.48
CA LEU A 36 4.65 8.82 -16.04
C LEU A 36 4.59 7.86 -17.24
N PRO A 37 5.40 6.77 -17.25
CA PRO A 37 5.30 5.70 -18.23
C PRO A 37 3.91 5.07 -18.19
N ASP A 38 3.36 4.76 -19.36
CA ASP A 38 1.98 4.24 -19.47
C ASP A 38 1.84 2.87 -18.75
N GLU A 39 2.93 2.14 -18.54
CA GLU A 39 2.98 0.86 -17.81
C GLU A 39 2.67 0.98 -16.32
N ILE A 40 2.88 2.16 -15.72
CA ILE A 40 2.63 2.41 -14.29
C ILE A 40 1.46 3.37 -14.06
N VAL A 41 0.75 3.76 -15.13
CA VAL A 41 -0.42 4.63 -15.06
C VAL A 41 -1.68 3.80 -14.95
N ILE A 42 -2.53 4.14 -13.97
CA ILE A 42 -3.86 3.58 -13.83
C ILE A 42 -4.87 4.65 -14.26
N TYR A 43 -5.59 4.37 -15.36
CA TYR A 43 -6.60 5.29 -15.86
C TYR A 43 -7.90 5.16 -15.07
N SER A 44 -8.45 6.29 -14.63
CA SER A 44 -9.74 6.37 -13.93
C SER A 44 -10.69 7.30 -14.66
N GLN A 45 -11.99 7.00 -14.60
CA GLN A 45 -13.03 7.79 -15.28
C GLN A 45 -13.23 9.18 -14.64
N SER A 46 -12.94 9.32 -13.35
CA SER A 46 -13.05 10.59 -12.64
C SER A 46 -12.06 10.65 -11.47
N ASN A 47 -11.76 11.87 -10.99
CA ASN A 47 -10.96 12.05 -9.77
C ASN A 47 -11.62 11.44 -8.53
N LYS A 48 -12.95 11.27 -8.52
CA LYS A 48 -13.66 10.65 -7.39
C LYS A 48 -13.48 9.13 -7.36
N ASP A 49 -13.27 8.53 -8.53
CA ASP A 49 -13.14 7.08 -8.69
C ASP A 49 -11.68 6.62 -8.80
N SER A 50 -10.71 7.55 -8.80
CA SER A 50 -9.29 7.24 -9.02
C SER A 50 -8.72 6.33 -7.94
N ILE A 51 -9.04 6.59 -6.68
CA ILE A 51 -8.62 5.77 -5.54
C ILE A 51 -9.24 4.38 -5.61
N ASN A 52 -10.53 4.29 -5.92
CA ASN A 52 -11.18 2.99 -6.12
C ASN A 52 -10.55 2.20 -7.29
N SER A 53 -10.24 2.89 -8.39
CA SER A 53 -9.56 2.29 -9.55
C SER A 53 -8.17 1.79 -9.18
N LEU A 54 -7.42 2.54 -8.37
CA LEU A 54 -6.13 2.14 -7.83
C LEU A 54 -6.26 0.89 -6.93
N ILE A 55 -7.21 0.89 -6.01
CA ILE A 55 -7.48 -0.25 -5.13
C ILE A 55 -7.82 -1.50 -5.96
N ASP A 56 -8.70 -1.38 -6.96
CA ASP A 56 -9.13 -2.52 -7.77
C ASP A 56 -8.02 -3.03 -8.70
N ALA A 57 -7.11 -2.16 -9.15
CA ALA A 57 -5.93 -2.55 -9.91
C ALA A 57 -4.92 -3.35 -9.06
N ILE A 58 -4.66 -2.91 -7.83
CA ILE A 58 -3.69 -3.57 -6.93
C ILE A 58 -4.30 -4.82 -6.29
N TYR A 59 -5.49 -4.69 -5.70
CA TYR A 59 -6.21 -5.73 -4.96
C TYR A 59 -7.39 -6.30 -5.75
N TYR A 60 -7.12 -6.73 -6.99
CA TYR A 60 -8.15 -7.30 -7.85
C TYR A 60 -8.89 -8.49 -7.21
N ASN A 61 -10.22 -8.51 -7.39
CA ASN A 61 -11.09 -9.55 -6.82
C ASN A 61 -10.82 -9.80 -5.33
N LEU A 62 -10.66 -8.74 -4.53
CA LEU A 62 -10.25 -8.83 -3.12
C LEU A 62 -11.03 -9.89 -2.33
N ALA A 63 -12.36 -9.92 -2.45
CA ALA A 63 -13.21 -10.89 -1.77
C ALA A 63 -12.83 -12.37 -2.05
N LYS A 64 -12.30 -12.68 -3.24
CA LYS A 64 -11.86 -14.04 -3.61
C LYS A 64 -10.42 -14.34 -3.16
N ASN A 65 -9.58 -13.32 -3.03
CA ASN A 65 -8.13 -13.48 -2.83
C ASN A 65 -7.67 -13.11 -1.41
N ILE A 66 -8.54 -12.56 -0.57
CA ILE A 66 -8.22 -12.12 0.80
C ILE A 66 -7.64 -13.23 1.70
N THR A 67 -8.06 -14.49 1.49
CA THR A 67 -7.54 -15.66 2.22
C THR A 67 -6.22 -16.18 1.64
N ASN A 68 -5.82 -15.73 0.45
CA ASN A 68 -4.55 -16.05 -0.15
C ASN A 68 -3.46 -15.16 0.45
N THR A 69 -2.72 -15.71 1.41
CA THR A 69 -1.65 -15.00 2.12
C THR A 69 -0.59 -14.44 1.17
N THR A 70 -0.22 -15.18 0.12
CA THR A 70 0.76 -14.70 -0.87
C THR A 70 0.21 -13.55 -1.70
N PHE A 71 -1.10 -13.52 -1.95
CA PHE A 71 -1.74 -12.43 -2.67
C PHE A 71 -1.71 -11.13 -1.86
N ILE A 72 -2.15 -11.18 -0.60
CA ILE A 72 -2.23 -10.00 0.26
C ILE A 72 -0.85 -9.48 0.67
N THR A 73 0.10 -10.37 0.98
CA THR A 73 1.43 -9.94 1.47
C THR A 73 2.37 -9.38 0.39
N LYS A 74 2.11 -9.66 -0.89
CA LYS A 74 2.94 -9.16 -2.01
C LYS A 74 2.50 -7.81 -2.56
N ARG A 75 1.51 -7.18 -1.93
CA ARG A 75 0.88 -5.95 -2.40
C ARG A 75 0.84 -4.94 -1.25
N ALA A 76 1.03 -3.68 -1.61
CA ALA A 76 0.91 -2.57 -0.69
C ALA A 76 0.51 -1.32 -1.50
N ILE A 77 -0.29 -0.47 -0.87
CA ILE A 77 -0.48 0.92 -1.31
C ILE A 77 0.19 1.76 -0.25
N LEU A 78 1.16 2.58 -0.66
CA LEU A 78 1.92 3.44 0.23
C LEU A 78 1.50 4.88 0.00
N THR A 79 1.27 5.61 1.08
CA THR A 79 1.00 7.05 1.06
C THR A 79 2.01 7.77 1.92
N SER A 80 2.13 9.09 1.72
CA SER A 80 3.02 9.91 2.53
C SER A 80 2.48 10.25 3.91
N LEU A 81 1.14 10.18 4.11
CA LEU A 81 0.47 10.56 5.35
C LEU A 81 -0.33 9.39 5.93
N ASN A 82 -0.25 9.22 7.25
CA ASN A 82 -1.05 8.22 7.98
C ASN A 82 -2.56 8.48 7.89
N SER A 83 -2.99 9.74 7.77
CA SER A 83 -4.41 10.08 7.53
C SER A 83 -4.92 9.44 6.24
N ASP A 84 -4.09 9.45 5.20
CA ASP A 84 -4.44 8.88 3.89
C ASP A 84 -4.41 7.34 3.97
N VAL A 85 -3.51 6.77 4.76
CA VAL A 85 -3.51 5.33 5.08
C VAL A 85 -4.82 4.93 5.75
N GLU A 86 -5.29 5.71 6.72
CA GLU A 86 -6.54 5.41 7.43
C GLU A 86 -7.75 5.44 6.49
N GLU A 87 -7.83 6.44 5.62
CA GLU A 87 -8.91 6.53 4.62
C GLU A 87 -8.87 5.36 3.63
N LEU A 88 -7.68 5.03 3.09
CA LEU A 88 -7.51 3.90 2.19
C LEU A 88 -7.86 2.57 2.85
N ASN A 89 -7.42 2.35 4.08
CA ASN A 89 -7.73 1.14 4.83
C ASN A 89 -9.24 1.00 5.03
N LYS A 90 -9.96 2.08 5.36
CA LYS A 90 -11.43 2.06 5.44
C LYS A 90 -12.08 1.69 4.10
N GLN A 91 -11.60 2.24 2.98
CA GLN A 91 -12.13 1.93 1.65
C GLN A 91 -11.86 0.47 1.22
N ILE A 92 -10.65 -0.04 1.48
CA ILE A 92 -10.27 -1.44 1.20
C ILE A 92 -11.12 -2.39 2.06
N MET A 93 -11.28 -2.10 3.34
CA MET A 93 -12.10 -2.91 4.25
C MET A 93 -13.59 -2.86 3.89
N ALA A 94 -14.11 -1.75 3.38
CA ALA A 94 -15.49 -1.67 2.90
C ALA A 94 -15.77 -2.55 1.66
N LYS A 95 -14.74 -2.87 0.86
CA LYS A 95 -14.84 -3.82 -0.26
C LYS A 95 -14.82 -5.28 0.20
N TYR A 96 -14.48 -5.54 1.45
CA TYR A 96 -14.50 -6.88 2.03
C TYR A 96 -15.90 -7.22 2.56
N SER A 97 -16.39 -8.41 2.19
CA SER A 97 -17.73 -8.89 2.54
C SER A 97 -17.76 -9.82 3.77
N GLY A 98 -16.67 -9.92 4.52
CA GLY A 98 -16.63 -10.75 5.73
C GLY A 98 -16.96 -9.98 7.00
N GLU A 99 -16.87 -10.66 8.13
CA GLU A 99 -17.24 -10.10 9.43
C GLU A 99 -16.25 -9.03 9.90
N LEU A 100 -16.78 -7.84 10.21
CA LEU A 100 -16.01 -6.79 10.86
C LEU A 100 -15.64 -7.23 12.27
N HIS A 101 -14.34 -7.33 12.54
CA HIS A 101 -13.81 -7.58 13.86
C HIS A 101 -13.18 -6.30 14.40
N MET A 102 -13.67 -5.85 15.55
CA MET A 102 -13.07 -4.72 16.28
C MET A 102 -12.10 -5.28 17.31
N TYR A 103 -10.82 -4.93 17.16
CA TYR A 103 -9.78 -5.24 18.13
C TYR A 103 -9.56 -4.00 19.00
N TYR A 104 -9.65 -4.16 20.31
CA TYR A 104 -9.32 -3.11 21.26
C TYR A 104 -7.83 -3.19 21.59
N SER A 105 -7.12 -2.07 21.50
CA SER A 105 -5.77 -2.00 22.04
C SER A 105 -5.82 -2.19 23.54
N PHE A 106 -4.79 -2.83 24.08
CA PHE A 106 -4.67 -3.11 25.50
C PHE A 106 -3.28 -2.65 25.92
N ASP A 107 -3.21 -1.59 26.70
CA ASP A 107 -1.94 -0.95 27.06
C ASP A 107 -1.22 -1.68 28.22
N SER A 108 -1.89 -2.63 28.88
CA SER A 108 -1.31 -3.42 29.98
C SER A 108 -2.06 -4.72 30.22
N VAL A 109 -1.38 -5.87 30.36
CA VAL A 109 -2.04 -7.14 30.68
C VAL A 109 -2.28 -7.22 32.20
N PRO A 110 -3.54 -7.24 32.70
CA PRO A 110 -3.82 -7.10 34.13
C PRO A 110 -3.28 -8.25 35.00
N GLU A 111 -2.96 -9.40 34.40
CA GLU A 111 -2.51 -10.62 35.08
C GLU A 111 -1.12 -11.09 34.60
N ASP A 112 -0.26 -10.19 34.14
CA ASP A 112 1.10 -10.55 33.75
C ASP A 112 2.07 -10.67 34.94
N ASN A 113 1.77 -11.58 35.86
CA ASN A 113 2.60 -11.85 37.04
C ASN A 113 4.00 -12.37 36.68
N LEU A 114 4.21 -12.79 35.44
CA LEU A 114 5.45 -13.38 34.92
C LEU A 114 6.23 -12.41 34.01
N ASN A 115 5.76 -11.17 33.81
CA ASN A 115 6.34 -10.20 32.87
C ASN A 115 6.58 -10.80 31.46
N LEU A 116 5.65 -11.62 30.98
CA LEU A 116 5.67 -12.22 29.64
C LEU A 116 5.43 -11.20 28.54
N TYR A 117 4.89 -10.02 28.88
CA TYR A 117 4.57 -8.94 27.95
C TYR A 117 5.28 -7.66 28.38
N PRO A 118 6.56 -7.48 27.98
CA PRO A 118 7.27 -6.24 28.24
C PRO A 118 6.49 -5.04 27.72
N ILE A 119 6.52 -3.92 28.44
CA ILE A 119 5.77 -2.71 28.10
C ILE A 119 6.15 -2.16 26.71
N GLU A 120 7.34 -2.51 26.23
CA GLU A 120 7.87 -2.21 24.91
C GLU A 120 7.15 -2.99 23.78
N TYR A 121 6.43 -4.07 24.08
CA TYR A 121 5.56 -4.75 23.11
C TYR A 121 4.11 -4.24 23.18
N LEU A 122 3.67 -3.76 24.34
CA LEU A 122 2.30 -3.27 24.58
C LEU A 122 2.12 -1.81 24.12
N ASN A 123 3.11 -0.95 24.36
CA ASN A 123 3.03 0.49 24.06
C ASN A 123 3.56 0.85 22.65
N PHE A 124 4.09 -0.10 21.89
CA PHE A 124 4.45 0.11 20.49
C PHE A 124 3.27 -0.15 19.56
N LEU A 125 2.16 0.52 19.84
CA LEU A 125 1.09 0.70 18.86
C LEU A 125 0.67 2.15 18.90
N THR A 126 1.51 3.07 18.40
CA THR A 126 1.03 4.37 17.92
C THR A 126 2.14 5.14 17.19
N PRO A 127 1.80 6.04 16.24
CA PRO A 127 0.55 6.29 15.51
C PRO A 127 0.66 6.11 13.98
#